data_AF-K2DE55-F1
#
_entry.id   AF-K2DE55-F1
#
_cell.length_a   1.000
_cell.length_b   1.000
_cell.length_c   1.000
_cell.angle_alpha   90.00
_cell.angle_beta   90.00
_cell.angle_gamma   90.00
#
_symmetry.space_group_name_H-M   'P 1'
#
loop_
_entity.id
_entity.type
_entity.pdbx_description
1 polymer ?
#
loop_
_entity_poly.entity_id
_entity_poly.type
_entity_poly.pdbx_seq_one_letter_code
_entity_poly.pdbx_strand_id
1 'polypeptide(L)'
;MGDYKKGLINPKDYPGENITEIPNWIINVTYPVTTEELIEKYGDDEVIDNEKETKSLSEILSRYPGRQFNSYNELMAAIYYSGETNYNI
;
A
#
# COMPACT_ATOMS: atom_id res chain seq x y z
N MET A 1 12.53 -24.15 9.73
CA MET A 1 11.44 -23.43 9.05
C MET A 1 10.92 -22.39 10.02
N GLY A 2 11.06 -21.10 9.71
CA GLY A 2 10.61 -20.02 10.60
C GLY A 2 9.12 -19.75 10.42
N ASP A 3 8.37 -19.82 11.52
CA ASP A 3 6.96 -19.46 11.62
C ASP A 3 6.75 -17.96 11.36
N TYR A 4 6.28 -17.62 10.16
CA TYR A 4 5.75 -16.29 9.88
C TYR A 4 4.40 -16.16 10.63
N LYS A 5 4.43 -15.52 11.80
CA LYS A 5 3.22 -15.06 12.47
C LYS A 5 2.56 -14.04 11.55
N LYS A 6 1.59 -14.50 10.74
CA LYS A 6 0.66 -13.64 10.00
C LYS A 6 0.01 -12.69 11.01
N GLY A 7 0.40 -11.42 10.98
CA GLY A 7 -0.37 -10.37 11.65
C GLY A 7 -1.76 -10.39 11.03
N LEU A 8 -2.73 -10.92 11.75
CA LEU A 8 -4.13 -10.95 11.34
C LEU A 8 -4.63 -9.50 11.38
N ILE A 9 -4.54 -8.83 10.24
CA ILE A 9 -5.18 -7.54 10.03
C ILE A 9 -6.68 -7.83 10.10
N ASN A 10 -7.38 -7.22 11.07
CA ASN A 10 -8.78 -7.53 11.33
C ASN A 10 -9.61 -6.99 10.16
N PRO A 11 -10.33 -7.85 9.41
CA PRO A 11 -11.11 -7.41 8.25
C PRO A 11 -12.29 -6.50 8.61
N LYS A 12 -12.53 -6.23 9.90
CA LYS A 12 -13.56 -5.33 10.40
C LYS A 12 -13.15 -3.85 10.37
N ASP A 13 -11.85 -3.57 10.27
CA ASP A 13 -11.33 -2.19 10.23
C ASP A 13 -11.38 -1.58 8.81
N TYR A 14 -11.74 -2.39 7.79
CA TYR A 14 -11.88 -1.96 6.39
C TYR A 14 -13.26 -2.36 5.84
N PRO A 15 -14.34 -1.65 6.21
CA PRO A 15 -15.68 -1.94 5.73
C PRO A 15 -15.89 -1.29 4.35
N GLY A 16 -15.50 -1.96 3.28
CA GLY A 16 -15.82 -1.52 1.92
C GLY A 16 -15.01 -2.28 0.87
N GLU A 17 -15.67 -3.26 0.25
CA GLU A 17 -15.24 -3.98 -0.96
C GLU A 17 -14.00 -4.88 -0.80
N ASN A 18 -13.94 -5.93 -1.62
CA ASN A 18 -13.06 -7.09 -1.47
C ASN A 18 -11.55 -6.74 -1.56
N ILE A 19 -10.95 -6.26 -0.47
CA ILE A 19 -9.48 -6.33 -0.28
C ILE A 19 -9.08 -7.78 0.05
N THR A 20 -9.36 -8.72 -0.86
CA THR A 20 -9.26 -10.14 -0.52
C THR A 20 -7.84 -10.60 -0.21
N GLU A 21 -6.80 -9.88 -0.63
CA GLU A 21 -5.42 -10.16 -0.23
C GLU A 21 -4.62 -8.87 -0.07
N ILE A 22 -4.10 -8.64 1.14
CA ILE A 22 -3.11 -7.61 1.39
C ILE A 22 -1.80 -8.08 0.76
N PRO A 23 -1.17 -7.30 -0.13
CA PRO A 23 0.05 -7.72 -0.77
C PRO A 23 1.13 -8.04 0.27
N ASN A 24 1.75 -9.21 0.17
CA ASN A 24 2.75 -9.67 1.16
C ASN A 24 3.95 -8.73 1.25
N TRP A 25 4.28 -8.01 0.18
CA TRP A 25 5.38 -7.05 0.18
C TRP A 25 5.14 -5.90 1.17
N ILE A 26 3.90 -5.41 1.30
CA ILE A 26 3.54 -4.31 2.21
C ILE A 26 3.77 -4.72 3.66
N ILE A 27 3.50 -5.98 4.00
CA ILE A 27 3.70 -6.52 5.35
C ILE A 27 5.19 -6.56 5.72
N ASN A 28 6.08 -6.68 4.73
CA ASN A 28 7.53 -6.72 4.92
C ASN A 28 8.19 -5.33 4.88
N VAL A 29 7.41 -4.26 4.68
CA VAL A 29 7.93 -2.88 4.72
C VAL A 29 8.30 -2.51 6.15
N THR A 30 9.51 -2.00 6.34
CA THR A 30 9.95 -1.41 7.60
C THR A 30 9.64 0.08 7.59
N TYR A 31 8.83 0.54 8.54
CA TYR A 31 8.47 1.95 8.69
C TYR A 31 9.38 2.67 9.69
N PRO A 32 9.64 3.99 9.53
CA PRO A 32 9.20 4.83 8.42
C PRO A 32 9.93 4.50 7.12
N VAL A 33 9.28 4.71 5.98
CA VAL A 33 9.83 4.46 4.64
C VAL A 33 9.47 5.61 3.71
N THR A 34 10.35 5.96 2.78
CA THR A 34 10.02 6.96 1.76
C THR A 34 9.43 6.35 0.49
N THR A 35 8.73 7.17 -0.27
CA THR A 35 8.27 6.83 -1.62
C THR A 35 9.40 6.28 -2.49
N GLU A 36 10.58 6.91 -2.48
CA GLU A 36 11.73 6.50 -3.27
C GLU A 36 12.23 5.11 -2.87
N GLU A 37 12.35 4.85 -1.56
CA GLU A 37 12.77 3.54 -1.05
C GLU A 37 11.78 2.43 -1.42
N LEU A 38 10.48 2.74 -1.46
CA LEU A 38 9.45 1.80 -1.90
C LEU A 38 9.49 1.56 -3.41
N ILE A 39 9.66 2.61 -4.21
CA ILE A 39 9.79 2.49 -5.67
C ILE A 39 11.04 1.68 -6.02
N GLU A 40 12.17 1.93 -5.35
CA GLU A 40 13.42 1.22 -5.61
C GLU A 40 13.32 -0.27 -5.25
N LYS A 41 12.62 -0.62 -4.16
CA LYS A 41 12.51 -2.01 -3.70
C LYS A 41 11.40 -2.82 -4.36
N TYR A 42 10.29 -2.16 -4.71
CA TYR A 42 9.04 -2.82 -5.08
C TYR A 42 8.36 -2.19 -6.30
N GLY A 43 8.83 -1.04 -6.79
CA GLY A 43 8.12 -0.22 -7.77
C GLY A 43 7.82 -0.92 -9.10
N ASP A 44 8.75 -1.73 -9.59
CA ASP A 44 8.64 -2.43 -10.88
C ASP A 44 8.16 -3.89 -10.72
N ASP A 45 8.41 -4.50 -9.56
CA ASP A 45 8.03 -5.88 -9.28
C ASP A 45 6.57 -6.00 -8.79
N GLU A 46 6.04 -4.96 -8.14
CA GLU A 46 4.70 -4.97 -7.57
C GLU A 46 3.70 -4.24 -8.45
N VAL A 47 2.66 -4.98 -8.82
CA VAL A 47 1.54 -4.48 -9.61
C VAL A 47 0.30 -4.48 -8.72
N ILE A 48 -0.30 -3.31 -8.59
CA ILE A 48 -1.54 -3.12 -7.85
C ILE A 48 -2.69 -3.19 -8.83
N ASP A 49 -3.43 -4.29 -8.74
CA ASP A 49 -4.68 -4.45 -9.45
C ASP A 49 -5.82 -3.91 -8.59
N ASN A 50 -6.53 -2.91 -9.11
CA ASN A 50 -7.77 -2.43 -8.52
C ASN A 50 -8.92 -2.69 -9.50
N GLU A 51 -10.17 -2.62 -9.04
CA GLU A 51 -11.35 -2.97 -9.86
C GLU A 51 -11.48 -2.16 -11.17
N LYS A 52 -10.78 -1.02 -11.29
CA LYS A 52 -10.86 -0.10 -12.42
C LYS A 52 -9.64 -0.16 -13.34
N GLU A 53 -8.46 -0.47 -12.80
CA GLU A 53 -7.19 -0.40 -13.50
C GLU A 53 -6.09 -1.18 -12.76
N THR A 54 -5.18 -1.74 -13.56
CA THR A 54 -3.95 -2.36 -13.08
C THR A 54 -2.81 -1.35 -13.24
N LYS A 55 -2.16 -0.97 -12.13
CA LYS A 55 -1.05 0.01 -12.12
C LYS A 55 0.16 -0.52 -11.37
N SER A 56 1.36 -0.17 -11.82
CA SER A 56 2.56 -0.47 -11.03
C SER A 56 2.59 0.35 -9.75
N LEU A 57 3.24 -0.19 -8.72
CA LEU A 57 3.48 0.55 -7.50
C LEU A 57 4.28 1.83 -7.77
N SER A 58 5.24 1.78 -8.71
CA SER A 58 5.99 2.95 -9.16
C SER A 58 5.07 4.05 -9.71
N GLU A 59 4.06 3.70 -10.50
CA GLU A 59 3.12 4.68 -11.06
C GLU A 59 2.26 5.33 -9.97
N ILE A 60 1.79 4.55 -9.00
CA ILE A 60 0.99 5.05 -7.87
C ILE A 60 1.82 5.96 -6.98
N LEU A 61 3.02 5.51 -6.59
CA LEU A 61 3.90 6.21 -5.67
C LEU A 61 4.59 7.42 -6.31
N SER A 62 4.79 7.43 -7.63
CA SER A 62 5.33 8.60 -8.35
C SER A 62 4.50 9.88 -8.15
N ARG A 63 3.23 9.75 -7.73
CA ARG A 63 2.33 10.86 -7.39
C ARG A 63 2.65 11.51 -6.04
N TYR A 64 3.48 10.86 -5.22
CA TYR A 64 3.84 11.29 -3.87
C TYR A 64 5.36 11.42 -3.70
N PRO A 65 6.06 12.24 -4.52
CA PRO A 65 7.51 12.38 -4.43
C PRO A 65 7.95 12.93 -3.07
N GLY A 66 8.99 12.33 -2.48
CA GLY A 66 9.55 12.72 -1.18
C GLY A 66 8.64 12.48 0.03
N ARG A 67 7.51 11.78 -0.13
CA ARG A 67 6.62 11.46 0.99
C ARG A 67 7.21 10.35 1.84
N GLN A 68 7.17 10.52 3.15
CA GLN A 68 7.48 9.48 4.12
C GLN A 68 6.16 8.88 4.64
N PHE A 69 6.06 7.56 4.61
CA PHE A 69 5.00 6.80 5.24
C PHE A 69 5.48 6.29 6.60
N ASN A 70 4.75 6.63 7.65
CA ASN A 70 5.11 6.26 9.01
C ASN A 70 4.42 4.97 9.47
N SER A 71 3.43 4.51 8.71
CA SER A 71 2.68 3.30 9.04
C SER A 71 2.10 2.60 7.81
N TYR A 72 1.80 1.33 8.00
CA TYR A 72 1.05 0.49 7.07
C TYR A 72 -0.24 1.16 6.56
N ASN A 73 -1.01 1.76 7.46
CA ASN A 73 -2.29 2.39 7.12
C ASN A 73 -2.10 3.60 6.18
N GLU A 74 -1.08 4.41 6.41
CA GLU A 74 -0.78 5.57 5.55
C GLU A 74 -0.38 5.14 4.14
N LEU A 75 0.41 4.07 4.01
CA LEU A 75 0.82 3.54 2.71
C LEU A 75 -0.36 2.91 1.96
N MET A 76 -1.16 2.08 2.64
CA MET A 76 -2.37 1.49 2.04
C MET A 76 -3.37 2.56 1.62
N ALA A 77 -3.52 3.63 2.41
CA ALA A 77 -4.34 4.78 2.04
C ALA A 77 -3.85 5.43 0.74
N ALA A 78 -2.54 5.62 0.58
CA ALA A 78 -1.99 6.18 -0.65
C ALA A 78 -2.15 5.23 -1.87
N ILE A 79 -2.12 3.91 -1.66
CA ILE A 79 -2.22 2.94 -2.75
C ILE A 79 -3.67 2.72 -3.20
N TYR A 80 -4.58 2.44 -2.26
CA TYR A 80 -5.95 2.02 -2.56
C TYR A 80 -6.98 3.15 -2.45
N TYR A 81 -6.72 4.15 -1.60
CA TYR A 81 -7.65 5.28 -1.38
C TYR A 81 -7.25 6.56 -2.12
N SER A 82 -6.17 6.53 -2.93
CA SER A 82 -5.77 7.61 -3.84
C SER A 82 -6.87 8.05 -4.83
N GLY A 83 -7.95 7.28 -4.97
CA GLY A 83 -9.03 7.53 -5.93
C GLY A 83 -10.17 8.45 -5.47
N GLU A 84 -10.50 8.52 -4.18
CA GLU A 84 -11.74 9.22 -3.73
C GLU A 84 -11.65 9.77 -2.31
N THR A 85 -10.72 10.68 -2.03
CA THR A 85 -10.94 11.60 -0.91
C THR A 85 -10.65 13.03 -1.32
N ASN A 86 -11.70 13.68 -1.83
CA ASN A 86 -11.93 15.09 -1.56
C ASN A 86 -11.99 15.27 -0.03
N TYR A 87 -10.84 15.33 0.64
CA TYR A 87 -10.77 16.05 1.90
C TYR A 87 -10.84 17.53 1.55
N ASN A 88 -12.07 18.04 1.40
CA ASN A 88 -12.35 19.45 1.61
C ASN A 88 -11.99 19.74 3.07
N ILE A 89 -10.78 20.23 3.30
CA ILE A 89 -10.39 21.00 4.48
C ILE A 89 -10.52 22.48 4.17
#